data_AF-A0A957RM64-F1
#
_entry.id   AF-A0A957RM64-F1
#
_cell.length_a   1.000
_cell.length_b   1.000
_cell.length_c   1.000
_cell.angle_alpha   90.00
_cell.angle_beta   90.00
_cell.angle_gamma   90.00
#
_symmetry.space_group_name_H-M   'P 1'
#
loop_
_entity.id
_entity.type
_entity.pdbx_description
1 polymer ?
#
loop_
_entity_poly.entity_id
_entity_poly.type
_entity_poly.pdbx_seq_one_letter_code
_entity_poly.pdbx_strand_id
1 'polypeptide(L)'
;SAIMATLFFGGYALPFGIGSDFLPILGPFILAGKIIVLLFLFIWVRASLGRPRYDQLMGFAWRTLLPISLVYMIITALLTVFFK
;
A
#
# COMPACT_ATOMS: atom_id res chain seq x y z
N SER A 1 2.59 5.22 -7.21
CA SER A 1 2.94 5.51 -5.80
C SER A 1 1.94 6.39 -5.07
N ALA A 2 1.39 7.45 -5.67
CA ALA A 2 0.45 8.37 -4.99
C ALA A 2 -0.83 7.70 -4.46
N ILE A 3 -1.54 6.92 -5.30
CA ILE A 3 -2.77 6.19 -4.89
C ILE A 3 -2.49 5.18 -3.77
N MET A 4 -1.33 4.52 -3.80
CA MET A 4 -0.93 3.58 -2.75
C MET A 4 -0.61 4.31 -1.43
N ALA A 5 0.06 5.46 -1.51
CA ALA A 5 0.36 6.29 -0.34
C ALA A 5 -0.91 6.85 0.32
N THR A 6 -1.92 7.20 -0.48
CA THR A 6 -3.18 7.74 0.04
C THR A 6 -4.09 6.66 0.61
N LEU A 7 -4.27 5.54 -0.09
CA LEU A 7 -5.21 4.48 0.32
C LEU A 7 -4.67 3.61 1.47
N PHE A 8 -3.37 3.29 1.46
CA PHE A 8 -2.80 2.34 2.42
C PHE A 8 -1.95 3.01 3.51
N PHE A 9 -1.26 4.12 3.21
CA PHE A 9 -0.35 4.78 4.15
C PHE A 9 -0.94 6.04 4.80
N GLY A 10 -2.27 6.22 4.75
CA GLY A 10 -2.97 7.31 5.44
C GLY A 10 -2.79 8.70 4.82
N GLY A 11 -2.31 8.78 3.58
CA GLY A 11 -2.24 10.03 2.80
C GLY A 11 -1.52 11.18 3.53
N TYR A 12 -2.27 12.26 3.77
CA TYR A 12 -1.79 13.49 4.43
C TYR A 12 -1.61 13.37 5.95
N ALA A 13 -2.15 12.32 6.58
CA ALA A 13 -2.09 12.17 8.03
C ALA A 13 -0.73 11.61 8.50
N LEU A 14 -0.24 12.15 9.61
CA LEU A 14 0.79 11.52 10.43
C LEU A 14 0.17 10.40 11.27
N PRO A 15 0.90 9.28 11.48
CA PRO A 15 0.44 8.23 12.38
C PRO A 15 0.31 8.78 13.81
N PHE A 16 -0.74 8.32 14.52
CA PHE A 16 -1.04 8.65 15.93
C PHE A 16 -1.52 10.08 16.25
N GLY A 17 -1.96 10.86 15.26
CA GLY A 17 -2.58 12.18 15.51
C GLY A 17 -1.59 13.25 16.00
N ILE A 18 -0.29 13.02 15.83
CA ILE A 18 0.76 13.95 16.23
C ILE A 18 0.79 15.10 15.22
N GLY A 19 0.49 16.33 15.67
CA GLY A 19 0.65 17.56 14.87
C GLY A 19 -0.54 17.95 13.98
N SER A 20 -1.78 17.73 14.44
CA SER A 20 -3.03 18.13 13.75
C SER A 20 -3.04 19.58 13.29
N ASP A 21 -2.37 20.46 14.02
CA ASP A 21 -2.47 21.91 13.84
C ASP A 21 -1.66 22.41 12.63
N PHE A 22 -0.67 21.64 12.16
CA PHE A 22 0.18 21.98 11.02
C PHE A 22 -0.15 21.17 9.74
N LEU A 23 -1.21 20.35 9.78
CA LEU A 23 -1.64 19.50 8.67
C LEU A 23 -1.82 20.23 7.31
N PRO A 24 -2.34 21.48 7.23
CA PRO A 24 -2.56 22.13 5.94
C PRO A 24 -1.26 22.45 5.19
N ILE A 25 -0.19 22.75 5.92
CA ILE A 25 1.10 23.16 5.34
C ILE A 25 2.04 21.96 5.22
N LEU A 26 2.11 21.12 6.26
CA LEU A 26 3.04 19.99 6.30
C LEU A 26 2.51 18.74 5.59
N GLY A 27 1.17 18.61 5.48
CA GLY A 27 0.51 17.45 4.88
C GLY A 27 1.02 17.11 3.47
N PRO A 28 1.07 18.08 2.52
CA PRO A 28 1.57 17.82 1.17
C PRO A 28 3.04 17.34 1.14
N PHE A 29 3.89 17.87 2.03
CA PHE A 29 5.30 17.45 2.12
C PHE A 29 5.43 16.03 2.69
N ILE A 30 4.59 15.66 3.66
CA ILE A 30 4.55 14.29 4.21
C ILE A 30 4.11 13.30 3.14
N LEU A 31 3.07 13.65 2.37
CA LEU A 31 2.62 12.82 1.26
C LEU A 31 3.72 12.68 0.19
N ALA A 32 4.39 13.78 -0.16
CA ALA A 32 5.51 13.76 -1.09
C ALA A 32 6.66 12.87 -0.59
N GLY A 33 7.00 12.94 0.70
CA GLY A 33 7.99 12.06 1.33
C GLY A 33 7.60 10.58 1.24
N LYS A 34 6.36 10.23 1.58
CA LYS A 34 5.83 8.85 1.43
C LYS A 34 5.91 8.38 -0.03
N ILE A 35 5.59 9.25 -0.99
CA ILE A 35 5.67 8.93 -2.42
C ILE A 35 7.12 8.67 -2.84
N ILE A 36 8.07 9.49 -2.41
CA ILE A 36 9.50 9.32 -2.73
C ILE A 36 10.02 7.98 -2.19
N VAL A 37 9.69 7.63 -0.94
CA VAL A 37 10.06 6.35 -0.35
C VAL A 37 9.48 5.18 -1.16
N LEU A 38 8.19 5.24 -1.53
CA LEU A 38 7.57 4.20 -2.36
C LEU A 38 8.20 4.13 -3.75
N LEU A 39 8.52 5.25 -4.38
CA LEU A 39 9.22 5.28 -5.67
C LEU A 39 10.60 4.65 -5.56
N PHE A 40 11.35 4.97 -4.51
CA PHE A 40 12.63 4.34 -4.23
C PHE A 40 12.49 2.83 -4.10
N LEU A 41 11.50 2.33 -3.37
CA LEU A 41 11.21 0.90 -3.27
C LEU A 41 10.89 0.28 -4.64
N PHE A 42 10.07 0.93 -5.49
CA PHE A 42 9.78 0.42 -6.83
C PHE A 42 11.03 0.33 -7.71
N ILE A 43 11.91 1.34 -7.64
CA ILE A 43 13.17 1.33 -8.38
C ILE A 43 14.09 0.22 -7.86
N TRP A 44 14.19 0.08 -6.53
CA TRP A 44 15.02 -0.94 -5.90
C TRP A 44 14.55 -2.35 -6.25
N VAL A 45 13.25 -2.63 -6.15
CA VAL A 45 12.66 -3.92 -6.54
C VAL A 45 12.90 -4.22 -8.01
N ARG A 46 12.78 -3.22 -8.89
CA ARG A 46 13.09 -3.37 -10.33
C ARG A 46 14.57 -3.70 -10.55
N ALA A 47 15.47 -3.12 -9.77
CA ALA A 47 16.90 -3.39 -9.86
C ALA A 47 17.28 -4.78 -9.32
N SER A 48 16.58 -5.26 -8.28
CA SER A 48 16.88 -6.56 -7.64
C SER A 48 16.24 -7.77 -8.32
N LEU A 49 15.12 -7.60 -9.04
CA LEU A 49 14.42 -8.72 -9.68
C LEU A 49 14.94 -9.00 -11.10
N GLY A 50 15.47 -10.21 -11.29
CA GLY A 50 15.69 -10.78 -12.62
C GLY A 50 14.36 -11.03 -13.34
N ARG A 51 14.31 -10.77 -14.65
CA ARG A 51 13.09 -10.82 -15.48
C ARG A 51 12.32 -12.15 -15.29
N PRO A 52 11.14 -12.14 -14.64
CA PRO A 52 10.35 -13.37 -14.46
C PRO A 52 9.70 -13.79 -15.78
N ARG A 53 9.48 -15.08 -15.97
CA ARG A 53 8.77 -15.60 -17.14
C ARG A 53 7.27 -15.28 -17.03
N TYR A 54 6.62 -15.01 -18.17
CA TYR A 54 5.19 -14.67 -18.22
C TYR A 54 4.32 -15.74 -17.54
N ASP A 55 4.63 -17.02 -17.77
CA ASP A 55 3.88 -18.14 -17.18
C ASP A 55 3.97 -18.17 -15.65
N GLN A 56 5.12 -17.77 -15.09
CA GLN A 56 5.32 -17.70 -13.64
C GLN A 56 4.56 -16.51 -13.04
N LEU A 57 4.52 -15.38 -13.74
CA LEU A 57 3.77 -14.20 -13.31
C LEU A 57 2.26 -14.48 -13.32
N MET A 58 1.77 -15.12 -14.38
CA MET A 58 0.36 -15.49 -14.51
C MET A 58 -0.03 -16.51 -13.43
N GLY A 59 0.84 -17.52 -13.20
CA GLY A 59 0.65 -18.47 -12.11
C GLY A 59 0.58 -17.80 -10.75
N PHE A 60 1.48 -16.86 -10.44
CA PHE A 60 1.47 -16.13 -9.17
C PHE A 60 0.22 -15.26 -9.00
N ALA A 61 -0.19 -14.54 -10.04
CA ALA A 61 -1.38 -13.70 -10.00
C ALA A 61 -2.67 -14.49 -9.78
N TRP A 62 -2.87 -15.58 -10.54
CA TRP A 62 -4.13 -16.31 -10.52
C TRP A 62 -4.19 -17.39 -9.45
N ARG A 63 -3.08 -18.10 -9.19
CA ARG A 63 -3.06 -19.21 -8.24
C ARG A 63 -2.81 -18.77 -6.80
N THR A 64 -2.15 -17.63 -6.61
CA THR A 64 -1.72 -17.18 -5.27
C THR A 64 -2.39 -15.88 -4.86
N LEU A 65 -2.27 -14.81 -5.66
CA LEU A 65 -2.79 -13.49 -5.27
C LEU A 65 -4.31 -13.42 -5.19
N LEU A 66 -5.02 -14.03 -6.15
CA LEU A 66 -6.48 -14.03 -6.19
C LEU A 66 -7.12 -14.75 -4.98
N PRO A 67 -6.75 -15.99 -4.62
CA PRO A 67 -7.33 -16.62 -3.44
C PRO A 67 -6.97 -15.87 -2.14
N ILE A 68 -5.76 -15.32 -2.04
CA ILE A 68 -5.36 -14.54 -0.86
C ILE A 68 -6.20 -13.26 -0.71
N SER A 69 -6.45 -12.53 -1.80
CA SER A 69 -7.24 -11.30 -1.73
C SER A 69 -8.69 -11.57 -1.33
N LEU A 70 -9.28 -12.67 -1.81
CA LEU A 70 -10.62 -13.11 -1.40
C LEU A 70 -10.68 -13.46 0.09
N VAL A 71 -9.69 -14.20 0.60
CA VAL A 71 -9.61 -14.54 2.02
C VAL A 71 -9.48 -13.27 2.88
N TYR A 72 -8.62 -12.32 2.50
CA TYR A 72 -8.50 -11.05 3.21
C TYR A 72 -9.82 -10.26 3.23
N MET A 73 -10.55 -10.23 2.11
CA MET A 73 -11.86 -9.56 2.03
C MET A 73 -12.88 -10.19 2.98
N ILE A 74 -12.92 -11.52 3.07
CA ILE A 74 -13.83 -12.23 3.99
C ILE A 74 -13.44 -11.94 5.44
N ILE A 75 -12.14 -11.96 5.76
CA ILE A 75 -11.65 -11.66 7.12
C ILE A 75 -12.03 -10.23 7.53
N THR A 76 -11.79 -9.22 6.69
CA THR A 76 -12.13 -7.84 7.02
C THR A 76 -13.64 -7.63 7.15
N ALA A 77 -14.45 -8.34 6.35
CA ALA A 77 -15.90 -8.32 6.48
C ALA A 77 -16.35 -8.93 7.82
N LEU A 78 -15.82 -10.10 8.20
CA LEU A 78 -16.13 -10.74 9.48
C LEU A 78 -15.73 -9.87 10.66
N LEU A 79 -14.51 -9.35 10.67
CA LEU A 79 -14.02 -8.46 11.73
C LEU A 79 -14.93 -7.22 11.88
N THR A 80 -15.35 -6.62 10.77
CA THR A 80 -16.24 -5.45 10.82
C THR A 80 -17.61 -5.78 11.41
N VAL A 81 -18.13 -7.01 11.22
CA VAL A 81 -19.39 -7.46 11.82
C VAL A 81 -19.23 -7.80 13.30
N PHE A 82 -18.12 -8.42 13.70
CA PHE A 82 -17.87 -8.79 15.10
C PHE A 82 -17.53 -7.61 16.01
N PHE A 83 -16.82 -6.60 15.50
CA PHE A 83 -16.39 -5.42 16.27
C PHE A 83 -17.37 -4.24 16.20
N LYS A 84 -18.50 -4.42 15.51
CA LYS A 84 -19.61 -3.46 15.50
C LYS A 84 -20.67 -3.88 16.51
#